data_AF-A0AAD4W1L2-F1
#
_entry.id   AF-A0AAD4W1L2-F1
#
_cell.length_a   1.000
_cell.length_b   1.000
_cell.length_c   1.000
_cell.angle_alpha   90.00
_cell.angle_beta   90.00
_cell.angle_gamma   90.00
#
_symmetry.space_group_name_H-M   'P 1'
#
loop_
_entity.id
_entity.type
_entity.pdbx_description
1 polymer ?
#
loop_
_entity_poly.entity_id
_entity_poly.type
_entity_poly.pdbx_seq_one_letter_code
_entity_poly.pdbx_strand_id
1 'polypeptide(L)'
;MKMVRCYQRKKIIMMRRADPVKASKKLPFDIITEILTWLPIDSLVRFKRVCKNWYFLIVHDRKFIAKHMERTCLLRLRYVCKHEANKLTVIFDKSFGMAAFCAGLVLEKSLTNSQVFRIRNPATHQVLYLPNAHEGTRNMDFALNPSTHECKLVCFYGKDSEVGFEVLTIGKDEQWRPMKHPNTDLLKHRGKPALQIYRGSSFKCEGRGHFVQVTGDGQDWNLKIHSLDILSECFITNTVPRGFYVNWWDSLVFYWNDCVAVADIGEEKLTVLVLEDYKQHKWSKKTVRVTFSEDHITLLKDPFFVINAHSDGLNFHFKDRFIHYDLKRETIEKVNIRLGINFCLVKPSLIALKGMKTGKVTLPAAFECRLKENFLIWSD
;
A
#
# COMPACT_ATOMS: atom_id res chain seq x y z
N MET A 1 55.40 -4.16 83.39
CA MET A 1 55.15 -5.57 83.03
C MET A 1 53.65 -5.72 82.70
N LYS A 2 53.36 -6.23 81.49
CA LYS A 2 52.10 -6.74 80.87
C LYS A 2 50.71 -6.56 81.54
N MET A 3 49.77 -6.14 80.66
CA MET A 3 48.33 -6.53 80.49
C MET A 3 47.34 -6.19 81.63
N VAL A 4 46.10 -5.74 81.39
CA VAL A 4 45.05 -6.29 80.50
C VAL A 4 44.08 -5.18 80.02
N ARG A 5 43.73 -5.22 78.72
CA ARG A 5 42.61 -4.48 78.09
C ARG A 5 41.31 -5.31 78.15
N CYS A 6 40.17 -4.62 78.20
CA CYS A 6 39.05 -4.71 77.24
C CYS A 6 37.66 -4.71 77.91
N TYR A 7 36.99 -3.55 77.91
CA TYR A 7 35.58 -3.38 78.28
C TYR A 7 34.69 -3.40 77.02
N GLN A 8 33.60 -4.18 77.05
CA GLN A 8 32.62 -4.30 75.97
C GLN A 8 31.50 -3.26 76.07
N ARG A 9 31.30 -2.55 74.95
CA ARG A 9 30.05 -2.14 74.27
C ARG A 9 28.78 -1.85 75.09
N LYS A 10 28.27 -0.61 74.98
CA LYS A 10 26.83 -0.34 74.74
C LYS A 10 26.64 0.75 73.67
N LYS A 11 25.81 0.41 72.68
CA LYS A 11 25.39 1.22 71.52
C LYS A 11 24.53 2.40 71.95
N ILE A 12 24.94 3.61 71.60
CA ILE A 12 24.04 4.75 71.33
C ILE A 12 24.58 5.41 70.06
N ILE A 13 23.99 5.10 68.90
CA ILE A 13 24.18 5.88 67.68
C ILE A 13 22.79 6.25 67.19
N MET A 14 22.60 7.56 67.06
CA MET A 14 21.40 8.29 66.66
C MET A 14 20.60 7.58 65.56
N MET A 15 19.31 7.39 65.80
CA MET A 15 18.32 7.27 64.74
C MET A 15 18.34 8.59 63.95
N ARG A 16 19.07 8.62 62.83
CA ARG A 16 18.76 9.57 61.75
C ARG A 16 17.30 9.32 61.40
N ARG A 17 16.43 10.30 61.68
CA ARG A 17 15.13 10.38 61.01
C ARG A 17 15.43 10.32 59.52
N ALA A 18 15.05 9.21 58.88
CA ALA A 18 15.01 9.16 57.43
C ALA A 18 14.04 10.26 57.01
N ASP A 19 14.54 11.24 56.26
CA ASP A 19 13.66 12.18 55.55
C ASP A 19 12.62 11.35 54.80
N PRO A 20 11.32 11.67 54.90
CA PRO A 20 10.31 10.96 54.13
C PRO A 20 10.73 11.08 52.68
N VAL A 21 11.04 9.92 52.10
CA VAL A 21 11.42 9.73 50.71
C VAL A 21 10.63 10.72 49.87
N LYS A 22 11.34 11.68 49.27
CA LYS A 22 10.78 12.59 48.27
C LYS A 22 10.41 11.70 47.09
N ALA A 23 9.25 11.03 47.20
CA ALA A 23 8.73 10.14 46.20
C ALA A 23 8.65 10.97 44.93
N SER A 24 9.57 10.73 44.00
CA SER A 24 9.57 11.48 42.76
C SER A 24 8.21 11.19 42.12
N LYS A 25 7.37 12.21 41.98
CA LYS A 25 6.08 12.13 41.29
C LYS A 25 6.35 11.92 39.79
N LYS A 26 6.88 10.75 39.44
CA LYS A 26 7.10 10.33 38.07
C LYS A 26 5.75 9.87 37.55
N LEU A 27 5.35 10.44 36.43
CA LEU A 27 4.17 10.02 35.71
C LEU A 27 4.29 8.52 35.36
N PRO A 28 3.24 7.70 35.56
CA PRO A 28 3.28 6.30 35.15
C PRO A 28 3.60 6.16 33.66
N PHE A 29 4.38 5.13 33.30
CA PHE A 29 4.85 4.95 31.93
C PHE A 29 3.71 4.75 30.92
N ASP A 30 2.59 4.17 31.34
CA ASP A 30 1.41 4.01 30.48
C ASP A 30 0.78 5.36 30.11
N ILE A 31 0.77 6.32 31.04
CA ILE A 31 0.29 7.68 30.77
C ILE A 31 1.27 8.41 29.84
N ILE A 32 2.58 8.22 30.03
CA ILE A 32 3.59 8.75 29.10
C ILE A 32 3.37 8.15 27.70
N THR A 33 3.16 6.85 27.61
CA THR A 33 2.88 6.14 26.36
C THR A 33 1.64 6.70 25.68
N GLU A 34 0.56 6.90 26.44
CA GLU A 34 -0.66 7.53 25.96
C GLU A 34 -0.38 8.93 25.42
N ILE A 35 0.30 9.81 26.17
CA ILE A 35 0.67 11.16 25.72
C ILE A 35 1.45 11.10 24.40
N LEU A 36 2.47 10.24 24.31
CA LEU A 36 3.31 10.12 23.13
C LEU A 36 2.51 9.70 21.88
N THR A 37 1.47 8.86 22.02
CA THR A 37 0.64 8.47 20.86
C THR A 37 -0.19 9.61 20.27
N TRP A 38 -0.34 10.75 20.95
CA TRP A 38 -1.04 11.93 20.43
C TRP A 38 -0.11 12.95 19.78
N LEU A 39 1.21 12.75 19.84
CA LEU A 39 2.17 13.71 19.32
C LEU A 39 2.38 13.58 17.81
N PRO A 40 2.67 14.68 17.09
CA PRO A 40 3.08 14.62 15.69
C PRO A 40 4.34 13.76 15.48
N ILE A 41 4.47 13.13 14.31
CA ILE A 41 5.63 12.29 13.98
C ILE A 41 6.95 13.03 14.13
N ASP A 42 7.02 14.30 13.71
CA ASP A 42 8.25 15.09 13.80
C ASP A 42 8.74 15.28 15.24
N SER A 43 7.81 15.35 16.19
CA SER A 43 8.15 15.37 17.62
C SER A 43 8.65 14.01 18.07
N LEU A 44 7.99 12.92 17.69
CA LEU A 44 8.39 11.56 18.06
C LEU A 44 9.76 11.18 17.48
N VAL A 45 10.08 11.57 16.25
CA VAL A 45 11.40 11.34 15.64
C VAL A 45 12.51 12.01 16.46
N ARG A 46 12.27 13.21 16.99
CA ARG A 46 13.22 13.90 17.89
C ARG A 46 13.28 13.22 19.27
N PHE A 47 12.13 12.78 19.78
CA PHE A 47 11.98 12.18 21.10
C PHE A 47 12.64 10.81 21.26
N LYS A 48 12.98 10.14 20.15
CA LYS A 48 13.88 8.97 20.14
C LYS A 48 15.18 9.19 20.91
N ARG A 49 15.64 10.45 21.06
CA ARG A 49 16.89 10.80 21.76
C ARG A 49 16.74 11.10 23.25
N VAL A 50 15.51 11.12 23.79
CA VAL A 50 15.26 11.53 25.18
C VAL A 50 15.73 10.46 26.17
N CYS A 51 15.33 9.20 25.98
CA CYS A 51 15.80 8.07 26.79
C CYS A 51 15.64 6.74 26.05
N LYS A 52 16.29 5.67 26.56
CA LYS A 52 16.23 4.33 25.97
C LYS A 52 14.81 3.76 25.91
N ASN A 53 13.97 4.02 26.91
CA ASN A 53 12.59 3.53 26.94
C ASN A 53 11.75 4.18 25.85
N TRP A 54 11.91 5.50 25.62
CA TRP A 54 11.21 6.21 24.55
C TRP A 54 11.70 5.78 23.18
N TYR A 55 13.02 5.60 23.02
CA TYR A 55 13.59 5.02 21.80
C TYR A 55 12.94 3.66 21.50
N PHE A 56 12.91 2.75 22.47
CA PHE A 56 12.35 1.42 22.29
C PHE A 56 10.86 1.46 21.97
N LEU A 57 10.08 2.26 22.70
CA LEU A 57 8.65 2.44 22.47
C LEU A 57 8.37 2.97 21.04
N ILE A 58 9.08 4.02 20.62
CA ILE A 58 8.82 4.70 19.35
C ILE A 58 9.30 3.87 18.14
N VAL A 59 10.37 3.09 18.30
CA VAL A 59 11.03 2.38 17.19
C VAL A 59 10.59 0.92 17.09
N HIS A 60 10.30 0.26 18.22
CA HIS A 60 10.12 -1.19 18.26
C HIS A 60 8.75 -1.65 18.77
N ASP A 61 8.02 -0.81 19.52
CA ASP A 61 6.70 -1.20 20.02
C ASP A 61 5.63 -1.06 18.93
N ARG A 62 5.18 -2.21 18.42
CA ARG A 62 4.20 -2.29 17.33
C ARG A 62 2.82 -1.78 17.74
N LYS A 63 2.41 -1.99 19.00
CA LYS A 63 1.12 -1.52 19.52
C LYS A 63 1.12 0.00 19.61
N PHE A 64 2.23 0.58 20.06
CA PHE A 64 2.43 2.02 20.04
C PHE A 64 2.34 2.58 18.63
N ILE A 65 3.06 1.99 17.66
CA ILE A 65 3.06 2.44 16.27
C ILE A 65 1.65 2.38 15.66
N ALA A 66 0.94 1.26 15.83
CA ALA A 66 -0.43 1.10 15.31
C ALA A 66 -1.39 2.14 15.92
N LYS A 67 -1.37 2.28 17.25
CA LYS A 67 -2.20 3.25 17.98
C LYS A 67 -1.87 4.69 17.62
N HIS A 68 -0.59 5.00 17.41
CA HIS A 68 -0.15 6.30 16.94
C HIS A 68 -0.65 6.57 15.52
N MET A 69 -0.49 5.63 14.59
CA MET A 69 -1.00 5.76 13.23
C MET A 69 -2.50 6.07 13.22
N GLU A 70 -3.32 5.35 14.00
CA GLU A 70 -4.76 5.61 14.12
C GLU A 70 -5.11 7.06 14.49
N ARG A 71 -4.26 7.72 15.27
CA ARG A 71 -4.47 9.08 15.79
C ARG A 71 -3.84 10.18 14.94
N THR A 72 -2.94 9.83 14.03
CA THR A 72 -2.24 10.81 13.18
C THR A 72 -3.12 11.40 12.10
N CYS A 73 -2.91 12.70 11.85
CA CYS A 73 -3.46 13.36 10.66
C CYS A 73 -2.73 12.91 9.39
N LEU A 74 -3.43 12.99 8.26
CA LEU A 74 -2.89 12.64 6.95
C LEU A 74 -1.76 13.60 6.55
N LEU A 75 -0.70 13.04 5.98
CA LEU A 75 0.43 13.78 5.44
C LEU A 75 0.19 14.09 3.97
N ARG A 76 0.33 15.36 3.60
CA ARG A 76 0.15 15.84 2.23
C ARG A 76 1.45 15.68 1.44
N LEU A 77 1.49 14.72 0.50
CA LEU A 77 2.61 14.50 -0.39
C LEU A 77 2.38 15.15 -1.74
N ARG A 78 3.36 15.94 -2.19
CA ARG A 78 3.39 16.52 -3.52
C ARG A 78 3.81 15.47 -4.55
N TYR A 79 3.12 15.40 -5.68
CA TYR A 79 3.51 14.59 -6.82
C TYR A 79 3.28 15.31 -8.15
N VAL A 80 3.88 14.78 -9.22
CA VAL A 80 3.64 15.20 -10.60
C VAL A 80 3.13 14.01 -11.41
N CYS A 81 2.08 14.21 -12.19
CA CYS A 81 1.62 13.23 -13.16
C CYS A 81 2.30 13.47 -14.51
N LYS A 82 2.84 12.41 -15.09
CA LYS A 82 3.25 12.39 -16.51
C LYS A 82 2.47 11.32 -17.25
N HIS A 83 2.05 11.66 -18.47
CA HIS A 83 1.37 10.75 -19.37
C HIS A 83 2.28 10.45 -20.56
N GLU A 84 2.66 9.19 -20.73
CA GLU A 84 3.48 8.72 -21.86
C GLU A 84 2.87 7.42 -22.39
N ALA A 85 2.54 7.35 -23.68
CA ALA A 85 2.03 6.15 -24.36
C ALA A 85 0.91 5.40 -23.60
N ASN A 86 -0.13 6.13 -23.14
CA ASN A 86 -1.26 5.61 -22.36
C ASN A 86 -0.91 5.09 -20.95
N LYS A 87 0.28 5.42 -20.44
CA LYS A 87 0.70 5.13 -19.08
C LYS A 87 0.77 6.40 -18.25
N LEU A 88 -0.04 6.46 -17.20
CA LEU A 88 0.07 7.47 -16.16
C LEU A 88 1.18 7.08 -15.17
N THR A 89 2.16 7.96 -15.00
CA THR A 89 3.20 7.81 -13.99
C THR A 89 3.08 8.92 -12.95
N VAL A 90 2.94 8.51 -11.67
CA VAL A 90 2.94 9.42 -10.51
C VAL A 90 4.37 9.55 -10.01
N ILE A 91 4.90 10.78 -9.98
CA ILE A 91 6.30 11.07 -9.65
C ILE A 91 6.36 11.85 -8.35
N PHE A 92 6.97 11.28 -7.30
CA PHE A 92 7.20 11.96 -6.02
C PHE A 92 8.52 12.71 -5.97
N ASP A 93 9.54 12.17 -6.64
CA ASP A 93 10.92 12.65 -6.66
C ASP A 93 11.37 12.69 -8.12
N LYS A 94 12.25 13.64 -8.49
CA LYS A 94 12.68 13.87 -9.88
C LYS A 94 13.18 12.60 -10.58
N SER A 95 13.73 11.64 -9.81
CA SER A 95 14.30 10.40 -10.31
C SER A 95 13.47 9.14 -10.03
N PHE A 96 12.35 9.25 -9.30
CA PHE A 96 11.58 8.10 -8.84
C PHE A 96 10.08 8.27 -9.01
N GLY A 97 9.46 7.31 -9.69
CA GLY A 97 8.01 7.14 -9.79
C GLY A 97 7.47 6.24 -8.69
N MET A 98 6.20 6.41 -8.36
CA MET A 98 5.46 5.56 -7.43
C MET A 98 5.12 4.22 -8.06
N ALA A 99 5.30 3.13 -7.30
CA ALA A 99 4.86 1.80 -7.67
C ALA A 99 3.75 1.27 -6.74
N ALA A 100 3.89 1.45 -5.42
CA ALA A 100 2.92 0.96 -4.43
C ALA A 100 2.99 1.72 -3.09
N PHE A 101 1.95 1.57 -2.26
CA PHE A 101 1.90 2.08 -0.88
C PHE A 101 1.51 0.98 0.11
N CYS A 102 2.06 0.98 1.32
CA CYS A 102 1.58 0.09 2.39
C CYS A 102 1.97 0.67 3.74
N ALA A 103 1.02 0.78 4.67
CA ALA A 103 1.25 1.20 6.06
C ALA A 103 2.10 2.49 6.20
N GLY A 104 1.85 3.48 5.35
CA GLY A 104 2.57 4.76 5.33
C GLY A 104 3.97 4.71 4.67
N LEU A 105 4.35 3.58 4.08
CA LEU A 105 5.55 3.40 3.27
C LEU A 105 5.21 3.47 1.78
N VAL A 106 6.18 3.92 0.98
CA VAL A 106 6.05 4.06 -0.49
C VAL A 106 7.10 3.20 -1.15
N LEU A 107 6.68 2.32 -2.06
CA LEU A 107 7.55 1.65 -3.00
C LEU A 107 7.70 2.53 -4.24
N GLU A 108 8.94 2.81 -4.60
CA GLU A 108 9.32 3.71 -5.67
C GLU A 108 10.21 3.00 -6.69
N LYS A 109 9.96 3.25 -7.98
CA LYS A 109 10.72 2.75 -9.12
C LYS A 109 11.57 3.88 -9.70
N SER A 110 12.84 3.60 -9.99
CA SER A 110 13.70 4.56 -10.68
C SER A 110 13.17 4.85 -12.09
N LEU A 111 13.18 6.12 -12.49
CA LEU A 111 12.80 6.56 -13.82
C LEU A 111 13.90 6.31 -14.87
N THR A 112 15.14 6.10 -14.43
CA THR A 112 16.31 5.90 -15.32
C THR A 112 16.79 4.46 -15.39
N ASN A 113 16.44 3.62 -14.41
CA ASN A 113 16.82 2.22 -14.37
C ASN A 113 15.64 1.34 -13.94
N SER A 114 15.17 0.49 -14.85
CA SER A 114 13.98 -0.34 -14.66
C SER A 114 14.11 -1.38 -13.55
N GLN A 115 15.33 -1.73 -13.13
CA GLN A 115 15.61 -2.73 -12.09
C GLN A 115 15.79 -2.12 -10.69
N VAL A 116 15.90 -0.78 -10.60
CA VAL A 116 16.17 -0.11 -9.33
C VAL A 116 14.86 0.31 -8.65
N PHE A 117 14.65 -0.25 -7.47
CA PHE A 117 13.52 0.06 -6.60
C PHE A 117 13.99 0.43 -5.20
N ARG A 118 13.18 1.23 -4.50
CA ARG A 118 13.41 1.58 -3.10
C ARG A 118 12.10 1.69 -2.34
N ILE A 119 12.14 1.42 -1.04
CA ILE A 119 11.05 1.74 -0.12
C ILE A 119 11.42 3.02 0.63
N ARG A 120 10.53 4.00 0.64
CA ARG A 120 10.68 5.25 1.38
C ARG A 120 9.59 5.35 2.46
N ASN A 121 9.98 5.77 3.65
CA ASN A 121 9.04 6.30 4.64
C ASN A 121 9.05 7.83 4.51
N PRO A 122 7.98 8.46 3.99
CA PRO A 122 7.94 9.91 3.79
C PRO A 122 7.97 10.71 5.09
N ALA A 123 7.45 10.14 6.18
CA ALA A 123 7.32 10.83 7.46
C ALA A 123 8.60 10.77 8.30
N THR A 124 9.38 9.69 8.20
CA THR A 124 10.67 9.57 8.92
C THR A 124 11.87 9.94 8.05
N HIS A 125 11.66 10.21 6.76
CA HIS A 125 12.71 10.45 5.76
C HIS A 125 13.72 9.31 5.62
N GLN A 126 13.31 8.10 5.96
CA GLN A 126 14.13 6.91 5.82
C GLN A 126 13.89 6.23 4.47
N VAL A 127 14.97 5.71 3.88
CA VAL A 127 14.96 5.03 2.57
C VAL A 127 15.70 3.71 2.69
N LEU A 128 15.17 2.69 2.02
CA LEU A 128 15.79 1.38 1.81
C LEU A 128 15.84 1.09 0.32
N TYR A 129 17.05 0.98 -0.23
CA TYR A 129 17.25 0.48 -1.60
C TYR A 129 17.15 -1.05 -1.59
N LEU A 130 16.45 -1.58 -2.59
CA LEU A 130 16.26 -3.02 -2.75
C LEU A 130 17.38 -3.62 -3.63
N PRO A 131 17.64 -4.93 -3.54
CA PRO A 131 18.39 -5.65 -4.56
C PRO A 131 17.76 -5.40 -5.94
N ASN A 132 18.59 -5.38 -6.99
CA ASN A 132 18.11 -5.19 -8.36
C ASN A 132 16.98 -6.18 -8.67
N ALA A 133 15.86 -5.66 -9.14
CA ALA A 133 14.72 -6.46 -9.56
C ALA A 133 15.00 -7.18 -10.87
N HIS A 134 14.25 -8.24 -11.15
CA HIS A 134 14.33 -9.00 -12.39
C HIS A 134 14.22 -8.10 -13.64
N GLU A 135 15.00 -8.41 -14.68
CA GLU A 135 14.96 -7.63 -15.92
C GLU A 135 13.62 -7.81 -16.64
N GLY A 136 12.95 -6.73 -17.05
CA GLY A 136 11.58 -6.83 -17.56
C GLY A 136 10.52 -6.90 -16.46
N THR A 137 10.84 -6.46 -15.24
CA THR A 137 9.86 -6.17 -14.18
C THR A 137 8.73 -5.28 -14.74
N ARG A 138 7.53 -5.86 -14.82
CA ARG A 138 6.31 -5.20 -15.26
C ARG A 138 5.62 -4.50 -14.10
N ASN A 139 5.55 -5.16 -12.94
CA ASN A 139 4.97 -4.61 -11.72
C ASN A 139 5.70 -5.11 -10.47
N MET A 140 5.66 -4.34 -9.39
CA MET A 140 6.15 -4.74 -8.09
C MET A 140 5.21 -4.23 -7.01
N ASP A 141 4.90 -5.08 -6.04
CA ASP A 141 4.03 -4.74 -4.93
C ASP A 141 4.62 -5.24 -3.61
N PHE A 142 4.06 -4.81 -2.49
CA PHE A 142 4.52 -5.24 -1.18
C PHE A 142 3.43 -5.25 -0.13
N ALA A 143 3.64 -6.10 0.87
CA ALA A 143 2.74 -6.33 1.98
C ALA A 143 3.49 -6.25 3.30
N LEU A 144 2.82 -5.74 4.32
CA LEU A 144 3.31 -5.73 5.69
C LEU A 144 2.35 -6.49 6.59
N ASN A 145 2.85 -7.48 7.31
CA ASN A 145 2.08 -8.12 8.37
C ASN A 145 1.97 -7.17 9.58
N PRO A 146 0.77 -6.72 9.98
CA PRO A 146 0.61 -5.72 11.04
C PRO A 146 1.07 -6.23 12.42
N SER A 147 0.98 -7.54 12.66
CA SER A 147 1.35 -8.16 13.93
C SER A 147 2.86 -8.40 14.04
N THR A 148 3.50 -8.82 12.95
CA THR A 148 4.93 -9.18 12.93
C THR A 148 5.85 -8.09 12.39
N HIS A 149 5.30 -7.09 11.69
CA HIS A 149 6.03 -6.13 10.84
C HIS A 149 6.92 -6.83 9.79
N GLU A 150 6.65 -8.09 9.46
CA GLU A 150 7.29 -8.75 8.33
C GLU A 150 6.83 -8.10 7.05
N CYS A 151 7.79 -7.65 6.24
CA CYS A 151 7.55 -6.99 4.97
C CYS A 151 8.03 -7.91 3.85
N LYS A 152 7.13 -8.26 2.93
CA LYS A 152 7.42 -9.05 1.74
C LYS A 152 7.08 -8.25 0.49
N LEU A 153 7.92 -8.36 -0.52
CA LEU A 153 7.69 -7.80 -1.84
C LEU A 153 7.46 -8.92 -2.84
N VAL A 154 6.60 -8.66 -3.82
CA VAL A 154 6.45 -9.47 -5.01
C VAL A 154 6.88 -8.67 -6.23
N CYS A 155 7.69 -9.29 -7.08
CA CYS A 155 8.04 -8.81 -8.41
C CYS A 155 7.29 -9.66 -9.44
N PHE A 156 6.55 -9.02 -10.33
CA PHE A 156 6.00 -9.64 -11.53
C PHE A 156 6.82 -9.16 -12.74
N TYR A 157 7.47 -10.10 -13.41
CA TYR A 157 8.29 -9.83 -14.57
C TYR A 157 7.76 -10.56 -15.80
N GLY A 158 8.03 -10.00 -16.96
CA GLY A 158 7.82 -10.72 -18.21
C GLY A 158 8.65 -10.11 -19.33
N LYS A 159 9.59 -10.91 -19.84
CA LYS A 159 10.55 -10.56 -20.89
C LYS A 159 10.58 -11.69 -21.90
N ASP A 160 10.50 -11.35 -23.18
CA ASP A 160 10.49 -12.31 -24.29
C ASP A 160 9.40 -13.40 -24.11
N SER A 161 9.83 -14.66 -23.97
CA SER A 161 8.98 -15.84 -23.74
C SER A 161 9.04 -16.34 -22.30
N GLU A 162 9.45 -15.49 -21.35
CA GLU A 162 9.46 -15.80 -19.92
C GLU A 162 8.55 -14.84 -19.16
N VAL A 163 7.80 -15.38 -18.21
CA VAL A 163 7.01 -14.61 -17.25
C VAL A 163 7.02 -15.36 -15.93
N GLY A 164 7.08 -14.61 -14.83
CA GLY A 164 7.05 -15.25 -13.54
C GLY A 164 6.89 -14.26 -12.41
N PHE A 165 7.01 -14.81 -11.22
CA PHE A 165 6.96 -14.08 -9.98
C PHE A 165 8.18 -14.38 -9.14
N GLU A 166 8.70 -13.35 -8.50
CA GLU A 166 9.75 -13.45 -7.49
C GLU A 166 9.27 -12.78 -6.21
N VAL A 167 9.82 -13.20 -5.07
CA VAL A 167 9.53 -12.62 -3.76
C VAL A 167 10.82 -12.23 -3.05
N LEU A 168 10.72 -11.20 -2.20
CA LEU A 168 11.80 -10.76 -1.32
C LEU A 168 11.25 -10.46 0.07
N THR A 169 11.80 -11.08 1.10
CA THR A 169 11.45 -10.82 2.50
C THR A 169 12.48 -9.87 3.12
N ILE A 170 12.05 -8.64 3.45
CA ILE A 170 12.96 -7.60 3.91
C ILE A 170 13.66 -7.99 5.21
N GLY A 171 15.00 -7.92 5.18
CA GLY A 171 15.84 -8.19 6.34
C GLY A 171 16.12 -9.66 6.61
N LYS A 172 15.57 -10.57 5.80
CA LYS A 172 15.83 -12.02 5.80
C LYS A 172 16.50 -12.47 4.50
N ASP A 173 15.96 -12.05 3.36
CA ASP A 173 16.46 -12.44 2.04
C ASP A 173 17.51 -11.43 1.55
N GLU A 174 18.63 -11.93 1.02
CA GLU A 174 19.68 -11.09 0.40
C GLU A 174 19.43 -10.82 -1.10
N GLN A 175 18.68 -11.72 -1.75
CA GLN A 175 18.35 -11.67 -3.17
C GLN A 175 16.91 -12.11 -3.41
N TRP A 176 16.36 -11.75 -4.58
CA TRP A 176 15.04 -12.20 -5.02
C TRP A 176 15.03 -13.71 -5.21
N ARG A 177 13.94 -14.36 -4.78
CA ARG A 177 13.75 -15.81 -4.94
C ARG A 177 12.51 -16.11 -5.78
N PRO A 178 12.57 -17.08 -6.70
CA PRO A 178 11.45 -17.41 -7.56
C PRO A 178 10.27 -17.98 -6.76
N MET A 179 9.06 -17.62 -7.15
CA MET A 179 7.82 -18.18 -6.62
C MET A 179 7.22 -19.18 -7.59
N LYS A 180 6.72 -20.29 -7.06
CA LYS A 180 5.99 -21.29 -7.86
C LYS A 180 4.56 -20.81 -8.08
N HIS A 181 4.22 -20.52 -9.33
CA HIS A 181 2.85 -20.23 -9.73
C HIS A 181 2.12 -21.54 -10.09
N PRO A 182 0.85 -21.74 -9.67
CA PRO A 182 0.11 -22.98 -9.93
C PRO A 182 -0.17 -23.22 -11.43
N ASN A 183 -0.23 -22.15 -12.23
CA ASN A 183 -0.21 -22.24 -13.68
C ASN A 183 1.21 -22.04 -14.20
N THR A 184 1.85 -23.08 -14.73
CA THR A 184 3.20 -23.02 -15.32
C THR A 184 3.20 -22.44 -16.72
N ASP A 185 2.06 -22.43 -17.41
CA ASP A 185 1.87 -21.80 -18.72
C ASP A 185 1.14 -20.47 -18.52
N LEU A 186 1.90 -19.47 -18.05
CA LEU A 186 1.37 -18.13 -17.86
C LEU A 186 1.26 -17.38 -19.19
N LEU A 187 2.17 -17.63 -20.14
CA LEU A 187 2.22 -16.97 -21.45
C LEU A 187 1.25 -17.56 -22.46
N LYS A 188 0.90 -18.83 -22.33
CA LYS A 188 -0.06 -19.49 -23.21
C LYS A 188 -1.10 -20.22 -22.37
N HIS A 189 -2.19 -20.59 -23.01
CA HIS A 189 -3.12 -21.56 -22.45
C HIS A 189 -3.57 -22.47 -23.57
N ARG A 190 -3.18 -23.75 -23.49
CA ARG A 190 -3.40 -24.74 -24.55
C ARG A 190 -2.83 -24.29 -25.90
N GLY A 191 -1.63 -23.69 -25.89
CA GLY A 191 -0.92 -23.24 -27.10
C GLY A 191 -1.36 -21.88 -27.67
N LYS A 192 -2.44 -21.27 -27.18
CA LYS A 192 -2.88 -19.93 -27.57
C LYS A 192 -2.26 -18.84 -26.69
N PRO A 193 -1.89 -17.65 -27.22
CA PRO A 193 -1.36 -16.54 -26.43
C PRO A 193 -2.33 -16.10 -25.32
N ALA A 194 -1.78 -15.77 -24.14
CA ALA A 194 -2.54 -15.21 -23.02
C ALA A 194 -2.19 -13.73 -22.83
N LEU A 195 -3.19 -12.86 -22.69
CA LEU A 195 -3.00 -11.49 -22.22
C LEU A 195 -2.91 -11.51 -20.70
N GLN A 196 -1.98 -10.71 -20.16
CA GLN A 196 -1.63 -10.71 -18.75
C GLN A 196 -1.69 -9.29 -18.19
N ILE A 197 -2.49 -9.10 -17.16
CA ILE A 197 -2.66 -7.79 -16.51
C ILE A 197 -2.48 -7.99 -15.01
N TYR A 198 -1.46 -7.37 -14.44
CA TYR A 198 -1.32 -7.33 -12.97
C TYR A 198 -2.10 -6.13 -12.42
N ARG A 199 -2.97 -6.37 -11.44
CA ARG A 199 -3.67 -5.36 -10.64
C ARG A 199 -3.28 -5.55 -9.17
N GLY A 200 -2.51 -4.60 -8.64
CA GLY A 200 -2.19 -4.58 -7.21
C GLY A 200 -3.43 -4.21 -6.41
N SER A 201 -3.66 -4.86 -5.26
CA SER A 201 -4.82 -4.58 -4.38
C SER A 201 -4.91 -3.09 -4.07
N SER A 202 -6.14 -2.57 -4.05
CA SER A 202 -6.44 -1.26 -3.50
C SER A 202 -6.07 -1.22 -2.00
N PHE A 203 -6.52 -2.24 -1.25
CA PHE A 203 -6.30 -2.35 0.18
C PHE A 203 -5.08 -3.23 0.47
N LYS A 204 -3.90 -2.61 0.45
CA LYS A 204 -2.59 -3.27 0.61
C LYS A 204 -2.27 -3.72 2.05
N CYS A 205 -3.12 -3.39 3.02
CA CYS A 205 -2.96 -3.80 4.42
C CYS A 205 -3.19 -5.29 4.65
N GLU A 206 -3.85 -5.99 3.73
CA GLU A 206 -4.04 -7.45 3.82
C GLU A 206 -2.99 -8.25 3.01
N GLY A 207 -2.10 -7.57 2.30
CA GLY A 207 -1.06 -8.22 1.51
C GLY A 207 -1.57 -9.04 0.33
N ARG A 208 -2.71 -8.66 -0.25
CA ARG A 208 -3.30 -9.32 -1.40
C ARG A 208 -2.88 -8.62 -2.69
N GLY A 209 -2.72 -9.37 -3.78
CA GLY A 209 -2.51 -8.86 -5.13
C GLY A 209 -3.24 -9.74 -6.13
N HIS A 210 -3.66 -9.20 -7.27
CA HIS A 210 -4.46 -9.97 -8.24
C HIS A 210 -3.85 -9.90 -9.63
N PHE A 211 -3.51 -11.06 -10.16
CA PHE A 211 -3.00 -11.22 -11.50
C PHE A 211 -4.08 -11.78 -12.40
N VAL A 212 -4.43 -11.04 -13.45
CA VAL A 212 -5.48 -11.39 -14.40
C VAL A 212 -4.84 -12.03 -15.62
N GLN A 213 -5.31 -13.23 -15.96
CA GLN A 213 -4.94 -13.95 -17.18
C GLN A 213 -6.19 -14.06 -18.07
N VAL A 214 -6.09 -13.52 -19.28
CA VAL A 214 -7.15 -13.57 -20.30
C VAL A 214 -6.69 -14.49 -21.43
N THR A 215 -7.52 -15.46 -21.81
CA THR A 215 -7.22 -16.44 -22.87
C THR A 215 -8.45 -16.65 -23.74
N GLY A 216 -8.34 -16.68 -25.06
CA GLY A 216 -9.51 -16.87 -25.93
C GLY A 216 -9.21 -16.79 -27.43
N ASP A 217 -10.22 -17.07 -28.26
CA ASP A 217 -10.15 -17.08 -29.73
C ASP A 217 -11.26 -16.24 -30.39
N GLY A 218 -11.52 -15.06 -29.85
CA GLY A 218 -12.45 -14.08 -30.42
C GLY A 218 -13.92 -14.33 -30.06
N GLN A 219 -14.35 -15.60 -29.90
CA GLN A 219 -15.72 -15.96 -29.50
C GLN A 219 -15.83 -16.56 -28.09
N ASP A 220 -14.79 -17.20 -27.55
CA ASP A 220 -14.79 -17.74 -26.18
C ASP A 220 -13.59 -17.22 -25.39
N TRP A 221 -13.82 -16.17 -24.57
CA TRP A 221 -12.80 -15.60 -23.68
C TRP A 221 -12.94 -16.20 -22.29
N ASN A 222 -11.89 -16.88 -21.84
CA ASN A 222 -11.74 -17.38 -20.49
C ASN A 222 -10.88 -16.41 -19.67
N LEU A 223 -11.50 -15.84 -18.65
CA LEU A 223 -10.87 -14.96 -17.69
C LEU A 223 -10.55 -15.71 -16.39
N LYS A 224 -9.27 -15.74 -16.04
CA LYS A 224 -8.76 -16.26 -14.76
C LYS A 224 -8.20 -15.13 -13.92
N ILE A 225 -8.53 -15.15 -12.64
CA ILE A 225 -8.01 -14.24 -11.64
C ILE A 225 -7.16 -15.05 -10.67
N HIS A 226 -5.85 -14.84 -10.73
CA HIS A 226 -4.87 -15.41 -9.82
C HIS A 226 -4.66 -14.44 -8.67
N SER A 227 -5.33 -14.72 -7.55
CA SER A 227 -5.16 -13.95 -6.31
C SER A 227 -3.93 -14.46 -5.56
N LEU A 228 -2.97 -13.58 -5.33
CA LEU A 228 -1.78 -13.82 -4.54
C LEU A 228 -1.96 -13.24 -3.14
N ASP A 229 -1.76 -14.06 -2.13
CA ASP A 229 -1.49 -13.62 -0.77
C ASP A 229 0.03 -13.51 -0.61
N ILE A 230 0.55 -12.29 -0.63
CA ILE A 230 2.00 -11.98 -0.63
C ILE A 230 2.66 -12.45 0.67
N LEU A 231 1.94 -12.42 1.79
CA LEU A 231 2.49 -12.80 3.09
C LEU A 231 2.66 -14.31 3.21
N SER A 232 1.69 -15.09 2.75
CA SER A 232 1.77 -16.56 2.71
C SER A 232 2.43 -17.11 1.45
N GLU A 233 2.64 -16.27 0.43
CA GLU A 233 3.19 -16.64 -0.89
C GLU A 233 2.35 -17.67 -1.64
N CYS A 234 1.04 -17.66 -1.38
CA CYS A 234 0.11 -18.62 -1.94
C CYS A 234 -0.77 -17.97 -3.00
N PHE A 235 -0.93 -18.68 -4.12
CA PHE A 235 -1.85 -18.31 -5.19
C PHE A 235 -3.16 -19.09 -5.07
N ILE A 236 -4.28 -18.41 -5.34
CA ILE A 236 -5.58 -19.03 -5.54
C ILE A 236 -6.12 -18.54 -6.88
N THR A 237 -6.50 -19.49 -7.74
CA THR A 237 -7.00 -19.17 -9.08
C THR A 237 -8.52 -19.27 -9.10
N ASN A 238 -9.16 -18.17 -9.48
CA ASN A 238 -10.59 -18.08 -9.70
C ASN A 238 -10.86 -18.03 -11.19
N THR A 239 -11.86 -18.78 -11.66
CA THR A 239 -12.36 -18.66 -13.04
C THR A 239 -13.65 -17.86 -12.98
N VAL A 240 -13.79 -16.88 -13.88
CA VAL A 240 -15.03 -16.11 -13.97
C VAL A 240 -16.18 -17.05 -14.38
N PRO A 241 -17.37 -16.93 -13.77
CA PRO A 241 -18.53 -17.75 -14.13
C PRO A 241 -18.85 -17.72 -15.64
N ARG A 242 -19.22 -18.88 -16.20
CA ARG A 242 -19.57 -19.02 -17.63
C ARG A 242 -20.77 -18.15 -17.99
N GLY A 243 -20.80 -17.64 -19.22
CA GLY A 243 -21.88 -16.80 -19.75
C GLY A 243 -21.75 -15.31 -19.42
N PHE A 244 -20.65 -14.89 -18.80
CA PHE A 244 -20.28 -13.49 -18.66
C PHE A 244 -19.31 -13.11 -19.77
N TYR A 245 -19.77 -12.32 -20.73
CA TYR A 245 -18.91 -11.83 -21.81
C TYR A 245 -18.01 -10.72 -21.28
N VAL A 246 -16.71 -10.85 -21.47
CA VAL A 246 -15.74 -9.80 -21.15
C VAL A 246 -15.15 -9.31 -22.45
N ASN A 247 -15.48 -8.09 -22.84
CA ASN A 247 -14.79 -7.42 -23.93
C ASN A 247 -13.37 -7.08 -23.46
N TRP A 248 -12.35 -7.82 -23.88
CA TRP A 248 -10.98 -7.71 -23.34
C TRP A 248 -10.20 -6.47 -23.82
N TRP A 249 -10.70 -5.79 -24.85
CA TRP A 249 -10.14 -4.53 -25.34
C TRP A 249 -10.40 -3.37 -24.36
N ASP A 250 -11.39 -3.53 -23.45
CA ASP A 250 -11.77 -2.57 -22.41
C ASP A 250 -11.50 -3.21 -21.05
N SER A 251 -10.45 -2.82 -20.32
CA SER A 251 -10.09 -3.52 -19.08
C SER A 251 -11.14 -3.24 -17.99
N LEU A 252 -12.14 -4.11 -17.89
CA LEU A 252 -13.21 -4.07 -16.89
C LEU A 252 -12.86 -4.85 -15.62
N VAL A 253 -11.58 -5.16 -15.39
CA VAL A 253 -11.12 -5.66 -14.09
C VAL A 253 -10.69 -4.50 -13.20
N PHE A 254 -11.45 -4.24 -12.15
CA PHE A 254 -11.26 -3.12 -11.21
C PHE A 254 -11.62 -3.56 -9.78
N TYR A 255 -11.46 -2.65 -8.82
CA TYR A 255 -11.87 -2.91 -7.42
C TYR A 255 -13.27 -2.38 -7.15
N TRP A 256 -14.16 -3.24 -6.67
CA TRP A 256 -15.48 -2.87 -6.13
C TRP A 256 -15.47 -3.07 -4.62
N ASN A 257 -15.46 -1.99 -3.84
CA ASN A 257 -15.34 -2.07 -2.37
C ASN A 257 -14.26 -3.09 -1.96
N ASP A 258 -13.08 -2.98 -2.59
CA ASP A 258 -11.84 -3.71 -2.23
C ASP A 258 -11.80 -5.16 -2.68
N CYS A 259 -12.89 -5.63 -3.29
CA CYS A 259 -12.95 -6.91 -3.96
C CYS A 259 -12.63 -6.73 -5.43
N VAL A 260 -11.93 -7.69 -6.04
CA VAL A 260 -11.76 -7.68 -7.50
C VAL A 260 -13.11 -7.90 -8.15
N ALA A 261 -13.40 -7.05 -9.12
CA ALA A 261 -14.62 -7.09 -9.90
C ALA A 261 -14.28 -7.14 -11.38
N VAL A 262 -15.14 -7.82 -12.13
CA VAL A 262 -15.15 -7.80 -13.58
C VAL A 262 -16.48 -7.23 -14.03
N ALA A 263 -16.49 -6.29 -14.97
CA ALA A 263 -17.73 -5.77 -15.53
C ALA A 263 -17.93 -6.12 -16.99
N ASP A 264 -19.19 -6.01 -17.39
CA ASP A 264 -19.70 -6.03 -18.75
C ASP A 264 -20.60 -4.81 -18.90
N ILE A 265 -20.41 -4.05 -19.98
CA ILE A 265 -21.11 -2.79 -20.22
C ILE A 265 -22.01 -2.99 -21.43
N GLY A 266 -23.31 -3.03 -21.17
CA GLY A 266 -24.33 -2.81 -22.19
C GLY A 266 -24.63 -1.31 -22.34
N GLU A 267 -25.47 -0.96 -23.31
CA GLU A 267 -25.78 0.43 -23.68
C GLU A 267 -26.20 1.35 -22.52
N GLU A 268 -26.96 0.83 -21.53
CA GLU A 268 -27.40 1.58 -20.34
C GLU A 268 -27.17 0.83 -19.01
N LYS A 269 -26.49 -0.31 -19.05
CA LYS A 269 -26.38 -1.22 -17.90
C LYS A 269 -24.96 -1.73 -17.74
N LEU A 270 -24.39 -1.43 -16.58
CA LEU A 270 -23.14 -2.02 -16.10
C LEU A 270 -23.50 -3.27 -15.27
N THR A 271 -23.17 -4.45 -15.80
CA THR A 271 -23.26 -5.68 -15.03
C THR A 271 -21.88 -5.97 -14.44
N VAL A 272 -21.79 -6.06 -13.12
CA VAL A 272 -20.55 -6.29 -12.38
C VAL A 272 -20.61 -7.64 -11.68
N LEU A 273 -19.60 -8.48 -11.87
CA LEU A 273 -19.33 -9.64 -11.03
C LEU A 273 -18.22 -9.30 -10.04
N VAL A 274 -18.51 -9.41 -8.75
CA VAL A 274 -17.57 -9.13 -7.67
C VAL A 274 -17.11 -10.44 -7.04
N LEU A 275 -15.80 -10.64 -6.93
CA LEU A 275 -15.20 -11.75 -6.21
C LEU A 275 -15.16 -11.42 -4.71
N GLU A 276 -16.28 -11.62 -4.03
CA GLU A 276 -16.49 -11.29 -2.61
C GLU A 276 -15.58 -12.13 -1.69
N ASP A 277 -15.35 -13.41 -2.04
CA ASP A 277 -14.39 -14.26 -1.34
C ASP A 277 -13.63 -15.12 -2.34
N TYR A 278 -12.38 -14.72 -2.59
CA TYR A 278 -11.50 -15.43 -3.52
C TYR A 278 -11.03 -16.80 -3.02
N LYS A 279 -11.05 -17.05 -1.71
CA LYS A 279 -10.68 -18.34 -1.11
C LYS A 279 -11.81 -19.34 -1.24
N GLN A 280 -13.05 -18.88 -1.11
CA GLN A 280 -14.26 -19.70 -1.23
C GLN A 280 -14.83 -19.73 -2.65
N HIS A 281 -14.18 -19.10 -3.62
CA HIS A 281 -14.68 -18.95 -5.00
C HIS A 281 -16.08 -18.31 -5.07
N LYS A 282 -16.38 -17.40 -4.13
CA LYS A 282 -17.70 -16.78 -4.00
C LYS A 282 -17.80 -15.52 -4.86
N TRP A 283 -18.68 -15.57 -5.85
CA TRP A 283 -18.99 -14.45 -6.73
C TRP A 283 -20.37 -13.88 -6.42
N SER A 284 -20.51 -12.55 -6.50
CA SER A 284 -21.81 -11.87 -6.48
C SER A 284 -22.02 -11.13 -7.80
N LYS A 285 -23.27 -11.08 -8.27
CA LYS A 285 -23.67 -10.31 -9.46
C LYS A 285 -24.39 -9.04 -9.01
N LYS A 286 -23.93 -7.89 -9.50
CA LYS A 286 -24.51 -6.57 -9.27
C LYS A 286 -24.84 -5.97 -10.63
N THR A 287 -26.02 -5.37 -10.76
CA THR A 287 -26.40 -4.64 -11.97
C THR A 287 -26.62 -3.21 -11.59
N VAL A 288 -25.94 -2.32 -12.28
CA VAL A 288 -25.98 -0.88 -12.05
C VAL A 288 -26.47 -0.22 -13.33
N ARG A 289 -27.42 0.69 -13.20
CA ARG A 289 -27.81 1.53 -14.33
C ARG A 289 -26.77 2.64 -14.49
N VAL A 290 -26.23 2.78 -15.69
CA VAL A 290 -25.30 3.86 -16.00
C VAL A 290 -25.83 4.59 -17.21
N THR A 291 -26.25 5.83 -17.00
CA THR A 291 -26.83 6.66 -18.06
C THR A 291 -25.73 7.56 -18.61
N PHE A 292 -25.31 7.30 -19.84
CA PHE A 292 -24.37 8.14 -20.58
C PHE A 292 -25.16 9.04 -21.52
N SER A 293 -24.84 10.34 -21.61
CA SER A 293 -25.40 11.19 -22.67
C SER A 293 -24.90 10.73 -24.04
N GLU A 294 -25.54 11.16 -25.14
CA GLU A 294 -25.09 10.80 -26.51
C GLU A 294 -23.61 11.11 -26.75
N ASP A 295 -23.12 12.26 -26.25
CA ASP A 295 -21.70 12.63 -26.29
C ASP A 295 -20.81 11.61 -25.55
N HIS A 296 -21.30 11.05 -24.43
CA HIS A 296 -20.63 10.01 -23.64
C HIS A 296 -20.72 8.63 -24.28
N ILE A 297 -21.78 8.32 -25.02
CA ILE A 297 -21.93 7.06 -25.77
C ILE A 297 -20.91 7.03 -26.93
N THR A 298 -20.66 8.14 -27.61
CA THR A 298 -19.54 8.25 -28.56
C THR A 298 -18.17 8.06 -27.89
N LEU A 299 -18.02 8.39 -26.60
CA LEU A 299 -16.78 8.17 -25.84
C LEU A 299 -16.56 6.69 -25.48
N LEU A 300 -17.61 5.86 -25.38
CA LEU A 300 -17.52 4.41 -25.14
C LEU A 300 -17.05 3.61 -26.37
N LYS A 301 -16.90 4.25 -27.55
CA LYS A 301 -16.37 3.63 -28.77
C LYS A 301 -14.84 3.59 -28.81
N ASP A 302 -14.18 4.39 -27.97
CA ASP A 302 -12.73 4.38 -27.75
C ASP A 302 -12.42 3.56 -26.49
N PRO A 303 -11.26 2.88 -26.38
CA PRO A 303 -10.94 2.04 -25.22
C PRO A 303 -10.93 2.86 -23.93
N PHE A 304 -11.75 2.45 -22.96
CA PHE A 304 -11.88 3.09 -21.66
C PHE A 304 -11.63 2.07 -20.53
N PHE A 305 -11.26 2.57 -19.34
CA PHE A 305 -10.94 1.71 -18.20
C PHE A 305 -11.72 2.15 -16.96
N VAL A 306 -12.52 1.26 -16.38
CA VAL A 306 -13.00 1.44 -15.01
C VAL A 306 -11.80 1.28 -14.09
N ILE A 307 -11.53 2.29 -13.27
CA ILE A 307 -10.33 2.33 -12.41
C ILE A 307 -10.66 1.66 -11.08
N ASN A 308 -11.76 2.07 -10.46
CA ASN A 308 -12.32 1.52 -9.23
C ASN A 308 -13.78 1.95 -9.08
N ALA A 309 -14.49 1.25 -8.21
CA ALA A 309 -15.86 1.52 -7.80
C ALA A 309 -15.97 1.45 -6.28
N HIS A 310 -16.61 2.44 -5.71
CA HIS A 310 -17.00 2.44 -4.31
C HIS A 310 -18.54 2.45 -4.22
N SER A 311 -19.08 2.22 -3.03
CA SER A 311 -20.53 2.12 -2.80
C SER A 311 -21.33 3.35 -3.24
N ASP A 312 -20.68 4.48 -3.49
CA ASP A 312 -21.25 5.76 -3.91
C ASP A 312 -20.89 6.19 -5.33
N GLY A 313 -19.91 5.58 -6.01
CA GLY A 313 -19.51 6.04 -7.34
C GLY A 313 -18.57 5.12 -8.12
N LEU A 314 -18.52 5.33 -9.44
CA LEU A 314 -17.63 4.66 -10.39
C LEU A 314 -16.60 5.66 -10.92
N ASN A 315 -15.32 5.31 -10.93
CA ASN A 315 -14.29 6.12 -11.54
C ASN A 315 -13.82 5.51 -12.87
N PHE A 316 -13.80 6.33 -13.90
CA PHE A 316 -13.36 5.95 -15.25
C PHE A 316 -12.11 6.73 -15.64
N HIS A 317 -11.22 6.06 -16.36
CA HIS A 317 -10.13 6.67 -17.11
C HIS A 317 -10.49 6.72 -18.59
N PHE A 318 -10.39 7.90 -19.18
CA PHE A 318 -10.63 8.11 -20.60
C PHE A 318 -9.60 9.06 -21.19
N LYS A 319 -8.71 8.56 -22.07
CA LYS A 319 -7.60 9.33 -22.65
C LYS A 319 -6.76 10.02 -21.55
N ASP A 320 -6.90 11.33 -21.40
CA ASP A 320 -6.23 12.19 -20.41
C ASP A 320 -7.17 12.66 -19.28
N ARG A 321 -8.41 12.14 -19.25
CA ARG A 321 -9.48 12.56 -18.35
C ARG A 321 -9.86 11.46 -17.37
N PHE A 322 -10.25 11.88 -16.18
CA PHE A 322 -10.85 11.03 -15.16
C PHE A 322 -12.31 11.45 -14.99
N ILE A 323 -13.21 10.49 -14.88
CA ILE A 323 -14.63 10.76 -14.79
C ILE A 323 -15.14 10.04 -13.55
N HIS A 324 -15.80 10.77 -12.66
CA HIS A 324 -16.52 10.18 -11.54
C HIS A 324 -18.00 10.11 -11.92
N TYR A 325 -18.62 8.95 -11.76
CA TYR A 325 -20.06 8.77 -11.90
C TYR A 325 -20.64 8.50 -10.52
N ASP A 326 -21.47 9.41 -10.04
CA ASP A 326 -22.19 9.25 -8.77
C ASP A 326 -23.33 8.25 -8.99
N LEU A 327 -23.26 7.12 -8.30
CA LEU A 327 -24.24 6.03 -8.41
C LEU A 327 -25.60 6.38 -7.80
N LYS A 328 -25.65 7.33 -6.85
CA LYS A 328 -26.90 7.75 -6.18
C LYS A 328 -27.63 8.80 -7.00
N ARG A 329 -26.89 9.71 -7.61
CA ARG A 329 -27.42 10.80 -8.45
C ARG A 329 -27.61 10.37 -9.90
N GLU A 330 -26.97 9.29 -10.32
CA GLU A 330 -26.92 8.85 -11.71
C GLU A 330 -26.36 9.95 -12.63
N THR A 331 -25.33 10.65 -12.15
CA THR A 331 -24.74 11.79 -12.87
C THR A 331 -23.22 11.72 -12.91
N ILE A 332 -22.66 12.29 -13.97
CA ILE A 332 -21.21 12.44 -14.12
C ILE A 332 -20.75 13.71 -13.40
N GLU A 333 -19.88 13.53 -12.42
CA GLU A 333 -19.09 14.60 -11.81
C GLU A 333 -17.73 14.69 -12.53
N LYS A 334 -17.45 15.84 -13.18
CA LYS A 334 -16.19 16.04 -13.93
C LYS A 334 -14.98 15.96 -13.02
N VAL A 335 -13.95 15.18 -13.40
CA VAL A 335 -12.64 15.21 -12.73
C VAL A 335 -11.51 15.51 -13.73
N ASN A 336 -11.12 16.78 -13.82
CA ASN A 336 -9.89 17.17 -14.49
C ASN A 336 -8.69 16.72 -13.64
N ILE A 337 -7.86 15.81 -14.16
CA ILE A 337 -6.48 15.76 -13.70
C ILE A 337 -5.80 17.02 -14.22
N ARG A 338 -5.36 17.88 -13.30
CA ARG A 338 -4.43 18.94 -13.68
C ARG A 338 -3.10 18.29 -14.01
N LEU A 339 -2.73 18.26 -15.29
CA LEU A 339 -1.35 18.04 -15.69
C LEU A 339 -0.48 19.05 -14.92
N GLY A 340 0.50 18.59 -14.15
CA GLY A 340 1.33 19.42 -13.29
C GLY A 340 1.42 18.95 -11.83
N ILE A 341 1.49 19.90 -10.91
CA ILE A 341 1.71 19.66 -9.47
C ILE A 341 0.39 19.28 -8.79
N ASN A 342 0.37 18.10 -8.19
CA ASN A 342 -0.77 17.55 -7.46
C ASN A 342 -0.34 17.12 -6.05
N PHE A 343 -1.32 16.73 -5.23
CA PHE A 343 -1.10 16.27 -3.87
C PHE A 343 -1.91 15.02 -3.55
N CYS A 344 -1.33 14.07 -2.81
CA CYS A 344 -2.04 12.94 -2.21
C CYS A 344 -1.93 13.00 -0.69
N LEU A 345 -2.88 12.37 -0.02
CA LEU A 345 -2.93 12.29 1.43
C LEU A 345 -2.54 10.88 1.85
N VAL A 346 -1.46 10.76 2.62
CA VAL A 346 -0.94 9.45 3.06
C VAL A 346 -0.93 9.42 4.58
N LYS A 347 -1.41 8.32 5.17
CA LYS A 347 -1.34 8.12 6.61
C LYS A 347 0.13 7.94 7.02
N PRO A 348 0.70 8.85 7.82
CA PRO A 348 2.11 8.81 8.14
C PRO A 348 2.38 7.67 9.14
N SER A 349 3.61 7.16 9.15
CA SER A 349 3.95 5.98 9.93
C SER A 349 5.35 6.07 10.54
N LEU A 350 5.51 5.50 11.73
CA LEU A 350 6.80 5.33 12.41
C LEU A 350 7.52 4.03 12.02
N ILE A 351 6.93 3.20 11.14
CA ILE A 351 7.52 1.94 10.72
C ILE A 351 8.90 2.16 10.09
N ALA A 352 9.89 1.43 10.60
CA ALA A 352 11.24 1.37 10.05
C ALA A 352 11.58 -0.08 9.70
N LEU A 353 11.79 -0.35 8.43
CA LEU A 353 12.23 -1.67 7.96
C LEU A 353 13.73 -1.86 8.21
N LYS A 354 14.17 -3.12 8.38
CA LYS A 354 15.59 -3.44 8.57
C LYS A 354 16.39 -2.93 7.35
N GLY A 355 17.48 -2.21 7.62
CA GLY A 355 18.35 -1.63 6.59
C GLY A 355 17.96 -0.22 6.13
N MET A 356 16.81 0.32 6.55
CA MET A 356 16.44 1.70 6.27
C MET A 356 17.43 2.70 6.88
N LYS A 357 17.87 3.67 6.07
CA LYS A 357 18.78 4.74 6.48
C LYS A 357 18.13 6.11 6.26
N THR A 358 18.51 7.11 7.06
CA THR A 358 18.07 8.50 6.83
C THR A 358 18.60 8.97 5.48
N GLY A 359 17.70 9.29 4.56
CA GLY A 359 18.08 9.80 3.24
C GLY A 359 18.38 11.30 3.29
N LYS A 360 19.35 11.77 2.49
CA LYS A 360 19.37 13.17 2.06
C LYS A 360 18.35 13.32 0.94
N VAL A 361 17.17 13.86 1.22
CA VAL A 361 16.19 14.21 0.19
C VAL A 361 15.95 15.71 0.24
N THR A 362 16.13 16.38 -0.89
CA THR A 362 15.81 17.80 -1.03
C THR A 362 14.31 17.94 -1.18
N LEU A 363 13.62 18.36 -0.12
CA LEU A 363 12.19 18.67 -0.17
C LEU A 363 12.01 20.06 -0.80
N PRO A 364 11.03 20.28 -1.69
CA PRO A 364 10.43 21.60 -1.85
C PRO A 364 9.69 21.96 -0.55
N ALA A 365 9.88 23.19 -0.08
CA ALA A 365 9.44 23.65 1.23
C ALA A 365 7.92 23.51 1.52
N ALA A 366 7.64 23.44 2.84
CA ALA A 366 6.36 23.54 3.55
C ALA A 366 5.50 22.26 3.64
N PHE A 367 5.60 21.60 4.81
CA PHE A 367 4.58 20.72 5.37
C PHE A 367 3.53 21.60 6.07
N GLU A 368 2.32 21.70 5.51
CA GLU A 368 1.17 22.22 6.24
C GLU A 368 0.18 21.08 6.50
N CYS A 369 -0.04 20.78 7.77
CA CYS A 369 -1.15 19.96 8.22
C CYS A 369 -2.41 20.85 8.22
N ARG A 370 -3.26 20.77 7.18
CA ARG A 370 -4.57 21.45 7.18
C ARG A 370 -5.67 20.46 7.52
N LEU A 371 -6.53 20.87 8.46
CA LEU A 371 -7.77 20.20 8.81
C LEU A 371 -8.80 20.39 7.70
N LYS A 372 -9.39 19.26 7.26
CA LYS A 372 -10.63 19.11 6.48
C LYS A 372 -10.84 20.13 5.34
N GLU A 373 -10.36 19.76 4.16
CA GLU A 373 -10.98 20.19 2.90
C GLU A 373 -11.31 18.92 2.10
N ASN A 374 -12.57 18.80 1.67
CA ASN A 374 -13.07 17.69 0.86
C ASN A 374 -12.39 17.73 -0.51
N PHE A 375 -11.29 17.00 -0.65
CA PHE A 375 -10.76 16.60 -1.95
C PHE A 375 -11.08 15.12 -2.11
N LEU A 376 -11.65 14.72 -3.25
CA LEU A 376 -11.81 13.31 -3.60
C LEU A 376 -10.44 12.65 -3.48
N ILE A 377 -10.32 11.84 -2.44
CA ILE A 377 -9.16 11.07 -2.07
C ILE A 377 -9.10 9.93 -3.09
N TRP A 378 -7.91 9.67 -3.64
CA TRP A 378 -7.56 8.31 -4.04
C TRP A 378 -7.65 7.48 -2.76
N SER A 379 -8.83 6.95 -2.46
CA SER A 379 -8.95 5.82 -1.54
C SER A 379 -8.31 4.67 -2.28
N ASP A 380 -7.04 4.47 -1.94
CA ASP A 380 -6.14 3.48 -2.52
C ASP A 380 -6.80 2.11 -2.56
#